data_AF-A0A7C8VFW0-F1
#
_entry.id   AF-A0A7C8VFW0-F1
#
_cell.length_a   1.000
_cell.length_b   1.000
_cell.length_c   1.000
_cell.angle_alpha   90.00
_cell.angle_beta   90.00
_cell.angle_gamma   90.00
#
_symmetry.space_group_name_H-M   'P 1'
#
loop_
_entity.id
_entity.type
_entity.pdbx_description
1 polymer ?
#
loop_
_entity_poly.entity_id
_entity_poly.type
_entity_poly.pdbx_seq_one_letter_code
_entity_poly.pdbx_strand_id
1 'polypeptide(L)'
;MSAALRGTFLAVRLPLRLASIGNPNYSISRRCGPILAHTTQISTSIVRLQSNSAQPLDKVSSMDWTSNSATSVESPVPTIPPSYHSKLPPRLGSTAGRSIAVRGGDVAGAFMQLRRICAENSIIRDANAQRFYERPGVKKKRLRRERFRRRFKESFKRMVSTVLEMKRQGI
;
A
#
# COMPACT_ATOMS: atom_id res chain seq x y z
N MET A 1 17.71 53.08 -59.74
CA MET A 1 16.74 53.59 -58.75
C MET A 1 15.65 52.56 -58.56
N SER A 2 15.63 51.84 -57.43
CA SER A 2 14.41 51.23 -56.89
C SER A 2 14.69 50.69 -55.49
N ALA A 3 14.02 51.27 -54.50
CA ALA A 3 14.21 51.02 -53.08
C ALA A 3 13.41 49.81 -52.62
N ALA A 4 14.05 48.88 -51.90
CA ALA A 4 13.37 47.76 -51.24
C ALA A 4 12.88 48.22 -49.85
N LEU A 5 11.55 48.40 -49.69
CA LEU A 5 10.93 48.60 -48.39
C LEU A 5 10.96 47.29 -47.59
N ARG A 6 11.80 47.26 -46.54
CA ARG A 6 11.75 46.22 -45.51
C ARG A 6 10.65 46.59 -44.51
N GLY A 7 9.48 45.97 -44.64
CA GLY A 7 8.40 46.09 -43.67
C GLY A 7 8.76 45.41 -42.35
N THR A 8 8.88 46.20 -41.30
CA THR A 8 9.03 45.76 -39.91
C THR A 8 7.68 45.26 -39.40
N PHE A 9 7.48 43.94 -39.34
CA PHE A 9 6.34 43.37 -38.64
C PHE A 9 6.55 43.45 -37.12
N LEU A 10 6.08 44.53 -36.51
CA LEU A 10 5.85 44.61 -35.07
C LEU A 10 4.78 43.58 -34.69
N ALA A 11 5.19 42.45 -34.13
CA ALA A 11 4.30 41.46 -33.56
C ALA A 11 3.63 42.03 -32.30
N VAL A 12 2.48 42.70 -32.46
CA VAL A 12 1.60 43.05 -31.34
C VAL A 12 0.99 41.75 -30.82
N ARG A 13 1.57 41.21 -29.73
CA ARG A 13 0.94 40.13 -28.96
C ARG A 13 -0.35 40.67 -28.33
N LEU A 14 -1.48 40.35 -28.94
CA LEU A 14 -2.78 40.47 -28.30
C LEU A 14 -2.79 39.59 -27.03
N PRO A 15 -3.21 40.10 -25.85
CA PRO A 15 -3.33 39.28 -24.67
C PRO A 15 -4.45 38.25 -24.91
N LEU A 16 -4.09 36.96 -24.92
CA LEU A 16 -5.05 35.88 -24.87
C LEU A 16 -5.83 35.99 -23.56
N ARG A 17 -7.04 36.55 -23.65
CA ARG A 17 -8.03 36.55 -22.58
C ARG A 17 -8.30 35.09 -22.24
N LEU A 18 -7.90 34.65 -21.04
CA LEU A 18 -8.31 33.36 -20.50
C LEU A 18 -9.84 33.37 -20.38
N ALA A 19 -10.53 32.75 -21.33
CA ALA A 19 -11.93 32.43 -21.16
C ALA A 19 -12.02 31.47 -19.97
N SER A 20 -12.61 31.94 -18.88
CA SER A 20 -12.99 31.11 -17.74
C SER A 20 -14.02 30.09 -18.23
N ILE A 21 -13.55 28.91 -18.63
CA ILE A 21 -14.41 27.77 -18.90
C ILE A 21 -15.01 27.41 -17.54
N GLY A 22 -16.29 27.77 -17.38
CA GLY A 22 -17.06 27.48 -16.18
C GLY A 22 -16.89 26.01 -15.78
N ASN A 23 -16.51 25.79 -14.52
CA ASN A 23 -16.52 24.47 -13.93
C ASN A 23 -17.97 23.95 -13.99
N PRO A 24 -18.23 22.77 -14.58
CA PRO A 24 -19.53 22.14 -14.43
C PRO A 24 -19.72 21.77 -12.96
N ASN A 25 -20.64 22.48 -12.30
CA ASN A 25 -21.13 22.19 -10.96
C ASN A 25 -21.67 20.77 -10.92
N TYR A 26 -20.90 19.82 -10.38
CA TYR A 26 -21.45 18.54 -9.97
C TYR A 26 -22.06 18.73 -8.57
N SER A 27 -23.38 18.88 -8.51
CA SER A 27 -24.12 18.84 -7.24
C SER A 27 -24.15 17.39 -6.74
N ILE A 28 -23.18 17.00 -5.90
CA ILE A 28 -23.37 15.81 -5.06
C ILE A 28 -24.44 16.18 -4.04
N SER A 29 -25.68 15.73 -4.26
CA SER A 29 -26.68 15.73 -3.20
C SER A 29 -26.21 14.76 -2.11
N ARG A 30 -25.49 15.27 -1.11
CA ARG A 30 -25.31 14.56 0.15
C ARG A 30 -26.66 14.60 0.87
N ARG A 31 -27.45 13.53 0.71
CA ARG A 31 -28.52 13.23 1.65
C ARG A 31 -27.85 12.81 2.96
N CYS A 32 -27.60 13.78 3.83
CA CYS A 32 -27.20 13.55 5.20
C CYS A 32 -28.46 13.19 5.98
N GLY A 33 -28.68 11.89 6.25
CA GLY A 33 -29.63 11.47 7.28
C GLY A 33 -29.02 11.68 8.67
N PRO A 34 -29.82 11.94 9.72
CA PRO A 34 -29.31 12.09 11.08
C PRO A 34 -28.70 10.77 11.57
N ILE A 35 -27.48 10.86 12.10
CA ILE A 35 -26.72 9.75 12.68
C ILE A 35 -27.30 9.50 14.08
N LEU A 36 -27.92 8.34 14.28
CA LEU A 36 -28.34 7.86 15.59
C LEU A 36 -27.09 7.46 16.39
N ALA A 37 -26.74 8.23 17.43
CA ALA A 37 -25.61 7.93 18.30
C ALA A 37 -25.92 6.71 19.20
N HIS A 38 -25.27 5.59 18.93
CA HIS A 38 -25.23 4.44 19.83
C HIS A 38 -23.89 4.45 20.57
N THR A 39 -23.96 4.69 21.88
CA THR A 39 -22.80 4.57 22.78
C THR A 39 -22.46 3.09 22.94
N THR A 40 -21.26 2.69 22.55
CA THR A 40 -20.72 1.35 22.86
C THR A 40 -19.47 1.54 23.70
N GLN A 41 -19.56 1.11 24.96
CA GLN A 41 -18.47 1.09 25.93
C GLN A 41 -17.49 -0.02 25.50
N ILE A 42 -16.41 0.33 24.82
CA ILE A 42 -15.34 -0.60 24.50
C ILE A 42 -14.33 -0.56 25.66
N SER A 43 -14.42 -1.57 26.53
CA SER A 43 -13.41 -1.88 27.53
C SER A 43 -12.23 -2.60 26.86
N THR A 44 -11.04 -2.00 26.85
CA THR A 44 -9.81 -2.67 26.45
C THR A 44 -8.82 -2.69 27.60
N SER A 45 -8.81 -3.78 28.36
CA SER A 45 -7.67 -4.15 29.21
C SER A 45 -6.55 -4.69 28.32
N ILE A 46 -5.54 -3.86 28.07
CA ILE A 46 -4.32 -4.28 27.36
C ILE A 46 -3.40 -4.98 28.36
N VAL A 47 -3.34 -6.30 28.31
CA VAL A 47 -2.29 -7.09 28.98
C VAL A 47 -0.99 -6.92 28.17
N ARG A 48 -0.01 -6.24 28.76
CA ARG A 48 1.36 -6.17 28.25
C ARG A 48 2.05 -7.50 28.54
N LEU A 49 2.39 -8.27 27.51
CA LEU A 49 3.41 -9.32 27.62
C LEU A 49 4.79 -8.65 27.61
N GLN A 50 5.47 -8.71 28.75
CA GLN A 50 6.87 -8.32 28.88
C GLN A 50 7.73 -9.40 28.22
N SER A 51 8.55 -9.03 27.23
CA SER A 51 9.66 -9.86 26.77
C SER A 51 10.94 -9.37 27.44
N ASN A 52 11.62 -10.30 28.10
CA ASN A 52 12.80 -10.12 28.94
C ASN A 52 14.07 -9.69 28.19
N SER A 53 14.85 -8.86 28.88
CA SER A 53 16.32 -8.71 28.88
C SER A 53 17.08 -8.73 27.55
N ALA A 54 17.43 -7.55 27.05
CA ALA A 54 18.58 -7.38 26.16
C ALA A 54 19.86 -7.32 27.02
N GLN A 55 20.79 -8.26 26.82
CA GLN A 55 22.14 -8.19 27.37
C GLN A 55 23.03 -7.29 26.49
N PRO A 56 24.03 -6.59 27.05
CA PRO A 56 24.88 -5.66 26.30
C PRO A 56 25.91 -6.42 25.47
N LEU A 57 26.18 -5.93 24.26
CA LEU A 57 27.17 -6.49 23.35
C LEU A 57 28.49 -5.71 23.51
N ASP A 58 29.42 -6.30 24.24
CA ASP A 58 30.77 -5.76 24.42
C ASP A 58 31.64 -6.07 23.19
N LYS A 59 32.34 -5.04 22.72
CA LYS A 59 33.35 -5.12 21.66
C LYS A 59 34.62 -5.76 22.21
N VAL A 60 35.17 -6.79 21.56
CA VAL A 60 36.63 -6.96 21.40
C VAL A 60 36.97 -7.51 20.01
N SER A 61 37.91 -6.79 19.41
CA SER A 61 38.69 -7.05 18.20
C SER A 61 39.66 -8.22 18.37
N SER A 62 39.80 -9.09 17.37
CA SER A 62 41.06 -9.29 16.65
C SER A 62 40.87 -10.33 15.54
N MET A 63 41.38 -10.00 14.36
CA MET A 63 41.60 -10.95 13.27
C MET A 63 42.69 -11.95 13.68
N ASP A 64 42.44 -13.24 13.49
CA ASP A 64 43.47 -14.25 13.26
C ASP A 64 43.03 -15.12 12.08
N TRP A 65 43.64 -14.92 10.90
CA TRP A 65 43.52 -15.84 9.78
C TRP A 65 44.51 -16.98 10.01
N THR A 66 44.08 -18.00 10.73
CA THR A 66 44.81 -19.27 10.82
C THR A 66 44.09 -20.32 9.96
N SER A 67 44.82 -20.77 8.95
CA SER A 67 44.43 -21.83 8.02
C SER A 67 44.20 -23.13 8.78
N ASN A 68 42.94 -23.55 8.91
CA ASN A 68 42.59 -24.89 9.38
C ASN A 68 41.93 -25.69 8.24
N SER A 69 42.59 -26.80 7.94
CA SER A 69 42.21 -27.88 7.06
C SER A 69 40.78 -28.35 7.29
N ALA A 70 40.14 -28.69 6.17
CA ALA A 70 38.78 -29.19 6.04
C ALA A 70 38.35 -30.14 7.20
N THR A 71 37.44 -29.66 8.02
CA THR A 71 36.43 -30.48 8.68
C THR A 71 35.13 -29.68 8.59
N SER A 72 34.33 -30.01 7.58
CA SER A 72 32.99 -29.47 7.41
C SER A 72 32.12 -29.97 8.56
N VAL A 73 32.09 -29.25 9.68
CA VAL A 73 30.99 -29.37 10.63
C VAL A 73 29.84 -28.57 10.03
N GLU A 74 29.02 -29.27 9.25
CA GLU A 74 27.74 -28.76 8.78
C GLU A 74 26.93 -28.34 10.01
N SER A 75 26.76 -27.03 10.18
CA SER A 75 25.71 -26.53 11.07
C SER A 75 24.39 -27.15 10.59
N PRO A 76 23.57 -27.73 11.48
CA PRO A 76 22.29 -28.27 11.07
C PRO A 76 21.48 -27.07 10.59
N VAL A 77 21.34 -26.96 9.28
CA VAL A 77 20.32 -26.14 8.64
C VAL A 77 19.05 -26.43 9.45
N PRO A 78 18.30 -25.41 9.93
CA PRO A 78 16.98 -25.67 10.44
C PRO A 78 16.22 -26.33 9.30
N THR A 79 16.15 -27.66 9.32
CA THR A 79 15.42 -28.47 8.38
C THR A 79 13.98 -28.09 8.62
N ILE A 80 13.53 -27.04 7.94
CA ILE A 80 12.12 -26.75 7.80
C ILE A 80 11.57 -28.09 7.28
N PRO A 81 10.78 -28.82 8.08
CA PRO A 81 10.26 -30.10 7.63
C PRO A 81 9.59 -29.83 6.29
N PRO A 82 9.79 -30.68 5.27
CA PRO A 82 9.15 -30.48 3.98
C PRO A 82 7.69 -30.26 4.29
N SER A 83 7.22 -29.02 4.09
CA SER A 83 5.85 -28.63 4.35
C SER A 83 5.03 -29.70 3.67
N TYR A 84 4.31 -30.49 4.47
CA TYR A 84 3.46 -31.57 3.99
C TYR A 84 2.35 -30.88 3.22
N HIS A 85 2.69 -30.46 2.00
CA HIS A 85 1.76 -30.13 0.97
C HIS A 85 0.86 -31.35 0.94
N SER A 86 -0.45 -31.10 1.06
CA SER A 86 -1.45 -32.12 0.83
C SER A 86 -1.00 -32.96 -0.37
N LYS A 87 -1.11 -34.29 -0.32
CA LYS A 87 -0.74 -35.18 -1.44
C LYS A 87 -1.48 -34.88 -2.76
N LEU A 88 -2.32 -33.86 -2.77
CA LEU A 88 -3.06 -33.34 -3.90
C LEU A 88 -2.29 -32.17 -4.52
N PRO A 89 -2.27 -32.06 -5.86
CA PRO A 89 -1.68 -30.92 -6.54
C PRO A 89 -2.34 -29.61 -6.05
N PRO A 90 -1.60 -28.49 -6.05
CA PRO A 90 -2.17 -27.20 -5.67
C PRO A 90 -3.40 -26.94 -6.53
N ARG A 91 -4.43 -26.32 -5.94
CA ARG A 91 -5.62 -25.93 -6.71
C ARG A 91 -5.18 -24.95 -7.79
N LEU A 92 -5.39 -25.31 -9.04
CA LEU A 92 -5.15 -24.46 -10.21
C LEU A 92 -6.49 -23.87 -10.67
N GLY A 93 -6.46 -22.64 -11.19
CA GLY A 93 -7.63 -21.96 -11.76
C GLY A 93 -8.08 -20.69 -11.01
N SER A 94 -9.15 -20.06 -11.52
CA SER A 94 -9.66 -18.76 -11.05
C SER A 94 -10.19 -18.77 -9.60
N THR A 95 -10.46 -19.97 -9.06
CA THR A 95 -10.98 -20.20 -7.71
C THR A 95 -9.88 -20.44 -6.67
N ALA A 96 -8.65 -20.76 -7.09
CA ALA A 96 -7.55 -21.15 -6.22
C ALA A 96 -7.25 -20.14 -5.10
N GLY A 97 -7.34 -18.84 -5.41
CA GLY A 97 -7.14 -17.74 -4.46
C GLY A 97 -8.42 -17.18 -3.83
N ARG A 98 -9.57 -17.86 -3.98
CA ARG A 98 -10.90 -17.37 -3.54
C ARG A 98 -11.70 -18.42 -2.78
N SER A 99 -11.02 -19.46 -2.29
CA SER A 99 -11.64 -20.55 -1.52
C SER A 99 -10.93 -20.73 -0.19
N ILE A 100 -11.71 -20.96 0.87
CA ILE A 100 -11.20 -21.25 2.21
C ILE A 100 -11.93 -22.48 2.72
N ALA A 101 -11.18 -23.41 3.32
CA ALA A 101 -11.77 -24.55 4.01
C ALA A 101 -12.26 -24.09 5.40
N VAL A 102 -13.52 -24.34 5.72
CA VAL A 102 -14.07 -24.09 7.05
C VAL A 102 -13.43 -25.08 8.03
N ARG A 103 -12.90 -24.58 9.14
CA ARG A 103 -12.28 -25.39 10.20
C ARG A 103 -13.07 -25.19 11.48
N GLY A 104 -13.29 -26.28 12.24
CA GLY A 104 -13.97 -26.22 13.53
C GLY A 104 -15.43 -25.74 13.47
N GLY A 105 -16.09 -25.82 12.31
CA GLY A 105 -17.49 -25.38 12.15
C GLY A 105 -17.70 -23.86 12.20
N ASP A 106 -16.65 -23.05 12.39
CA ASP A 106 -16.76 -21.59 12.39
C ASP A 106 -16.85 -21.04 10.97
N VAL A 107 -18.08 -21.01 10.47
CA VAL A 107 -18.40 -20.47 9.14
C VAL A 107 -18.23 -18.95 9.13
N ALA A 108 -18.51 -18.26 10.23
CA ALA A 108 -18.43 -16.80 10.31
C ALA A 108 -16.99 -16.32 10.19
N GLY A 109 -16.06 -16.95 10.93
CA GLY A 109 -14.63 -16.71 10.82
C GLY A 109 -14.10 -16.99 9.41
N ALA A 110 -14.55 -18.09 8.81
CA ALA A 110 -14.19 -18.44 7.43
C ALA A 110 -14.64 -17.37 6.41
N PHE A 111 -15.85 -16.81 6.56
CA PHE A 111 -16.30 -15.71 5.70
C PHE A 111 -15.52 -14.42 5.91
N MET A 112 -15.12 -14.07 7.14
CA MET A 112 -14.27 -12.90 7.40
C MET A 112 -12.89 -13.07 6.77
N GLN A 113 -12.31 -14.26 6.89
CA GLN A 113 -11.06 -14.59 6.24
C GLN A 113 -11.19 -14.50 4.72
N LEU A 114 -12.29 -15.02 4.14
CA LEU A 114 -12.54 -14.97 2.71
C LEU A 114 -12.65 -13.52 2.22
N ARG A 115 -13.36 -12.68 2.98
CA ARG A 115 -13.48 -11.24 2.69
C ARG A 115 -12.12 -10.55 2.66
N ARG A 116 -11.23 -10.88 3.60
CA ARG A 116 -9.85 -10.36 3.63
C ARG A 116 -9.07 -10.78 2.38
N ILE A 117 -9.08 -12.06 2.04
CA ILE A 117 -8.39 -12.58 0.85
C ILE A 117 -8.90 -11.88 -0.42
N CYS A 118 -10.21 -11.69 -0.55
CA CYS A 118 -10.79 -10.99 -1.70
C CYS A 118 -10.37 -9.51 -1.77
N ALA A 119 -10.19 -8.85 -0.62
CA ALA A 119 -9.73 -7.47 -0.54
C ALA A 119 -8.23 -7.32 -0.87
N GLU A 120 -7.39 -8.24 -0.38
CA GLU A 120 -5.95 -8.29 -0.71
C GLU A 120 -5.74 -8.45 -2.22
N ASN A 121 -6.53 -9.31 -2.85
CA ASN A 121 -6.55 -9.51 -4.30
C ASN A 121 -7.29 -8.40 -5.09
N SER A 122 -7.85 -7.39 -4.42
CA SER A 122 -8.55 -6.25 -5.04
C SER A 122 -9.72 -6.62 -5.98
N ILE A 123 -10.35 -7.79 -5.81
CA ILE A 123 -11.33 -8.35 -6.76
C ILE A 123 -12.51 -7.41 -6.99
N ILE A 124 -13.08 -6.86 -5.91
CA ILE A 124 -14.22 -5.94 -5.98
C ILE A 124 -13.86 -4.66 -6.74
N ARG A 125 -12.64 -4.15 -6.52
CA ARG A 125 -12.16 -2.94 -7.19
C ARG A 125 -12.03 -3.20 -8.69
N ASP A 126 -11.48 -4.34 -9.06
CA ASP A 126 -11.25 -4.70 -10.46
C ASP A 126 -12.57 -5.00 -11.17
N ALA A 127 -13.52 -5.68 -10.53
CA ALA A 127 -14.87 -5.90 -11.05
C ALA A 127 -15.59 -4.56 -11.32
N ASN A 128 -15.51 -3.60 -10.38
CA ASN A 128 -16.08 -2.26 -10.57
C ASN A 128 -15.39 -1.47 -11.69
N ALA A 129 -14.07 -1.61 -11.82
CA ALA A 129 -13.31 -0.95 -12.88
C ALA A 129 -13.57 -1.55 -14.27
N GLN A 130 -13.90 -2.84 -14.35
CA GLN A 130 -14.21 -3.55 -15.59
C GLN A 130 -15.65 -3.32 -16.07
N ARG A 131 -16.56 -2.87 -15.20
CA ARG A 131 -17.97 -2.64 -15.54
C ARG A 131 -18.17 -1.73 -16.75
N PHE A 132 -17.27 -0.76 -16.97
CA PHE A 132 -17.30 0.14 -18.12
C PHE A 132 -15.92 0.28 -18.75
N TYR A 133 -15.88 0.50 -20.06
CA TYR A 133 -14.64 0.79 -20.76
C TYR A 133 -14.05 2.15 -20.33
N GLU A 134 -12.85 2.10 -19.76
CA GLU A 134 -12.04 3.29 -19.46
C GLU A 134 -11.04 3.54 -20.59
N ARG A 135 -11.13 4.71 -21.25
CA ARG A 135 -10.16 5.13 -22.27
C ARG A 135 -8.73 5.12 -21.72
N PRO A 136 -7.72 4.68 -22.49
CA PRO A 136 -6.35 4.50 -21.99
C PRO A 136 -5.72 5.79 -21.46
N GLY A 137 -6.00 6.95 -22.07
CA GLY A 137 -5.52 8.24 -21.60
C GLY A 137 -6.10 8.63 -20.23
N VAL A 138 -7.38 8.34 -20.00
CA VAL A 138 -8.05 8.59 -18.71
C VAL A 138 -7.51 7.64 -17.64
N LYS A 139 -7.33 6.36 -17.98
CA LYS A 139 -6.72 5.34 -17.10
C LYS A 139 -5.33 5.74 -16.64
N LYS A 140 -4.46 6.22 -17.55
CA LYS A 140 -3.12 6.71 -17.21
C LYS A 140 -3.16 7.88 -16.21
N LYS A 141 -4.06 8.85 -16.43
CA LYS A 141 -4.24 9.99 -15.52
C LYS A 141 -4.74 9.56 -14.14
N ARG A 142 -5.71 8.64 -14.08
CA ARG A 142 -6.21 8.06 -12.83
C ARG A 142 -5.10 7.34 -12.06
N LEU A 143 -4.40 6.40 -12.70
CA LEU A 143 -3.31 5.65 -12.08
C LEU A 143 -2.18 6.55 -11.57
N ARG A 144 -1.84 7.63 -12.30
CA ARG A 144 -0.84 8.61 -11.84
C ARG A 144 -1.29 9.30 -10.54
N ARG A 145 -2.54 9.75 -10.47
CA ARG A 145 -3.11 10.40 -9.27
C ARG A 145 -3.22 9.43 -8.09
N GLU A 146 -3.65 8.20 -8.31
CA GLU A 146 -3.75 7.16 -7.28
C GLU A 146 -2.37 6.82 -6.69
N ARG A 147 -1.37 6.59 -7.55
CA ARG A 147 0.01 6.30 -7.10
C ARG A 147 0.60 7.47 -6.32
N PHE A 148 0.36 8.71 -6.76
CA PHE A 148 0.80 9.90 -6.03
C PHE A 148 0.18 9.97 -4.63
N ARG A 149 -1.16 9.82 -4.52
CA ARG A 149 -1.85 9.80 -3.22
C ARG A 149 -1.33 8.70 -2.29
N ARG A 150 -1.04 7.51 -2.84
CA ARG A 150 -0.47 6.40 -2.07
C ARG A 150 0.92 6.75 -1.53
N ARG A 151 1.81 7.25 -2.38
CA ARG A 151 3.17 7.66 -1.99
C ARG A 151 3.14 8.81 -0.98
N PHE A 152 2.33 9.83 -1.23
CA PHE A 152 2.18 10.96 -0.33
C PHE A 152 1.70 10.52 1.06
N LYS A 153 0.67 9.67 1.13
CA LYS A 153 0.18 9.10 2.40
C LYS A 153 1.27 8.31 3.12
N GLU A 154 2.07 7.54 2.39
CA GLU A 154 3.17 6.76 2.96
C GLU A 154 4.28 7.66 3.52
N SER A 155 4.74 8.65 2.74
CA SER A 155 5.71 9.64 3.19
C SER A 155 5.23 10.41 4.41
N PHE A 156 3.97 10.85 4.41
CA PHE A 156 3.39 11.56 5.55
C PHE A 156 3.34 10.69 6.82
N LYS A 157 2.93 9.42 6.70
CA LYS A 157 2.97 8.47 7.81
C LYS A 157 4.36 8.28 8.38
N ARG A 158 5.39 8.18 7.51
CA ARG A 158 6.79 8.05 7.92
C ARG A 158 7.26 9.29 8.69
N MET A 159 6.93 10.49 8.21
CA MET A 159 7.26 11.74 8.92
C MET A 159 6.63 11.76 10.31
N VAL A 160 5.34 11.44 10.42
CA VAL A 160 4.65 11.41 11.72
C VAL A 160 5.26 10.35 12.64
N SER A 161 5.60 9.16 12.13
CA SER A 161 6.27 8.15 12.97
C SER A 161 7.64 8.61 13.46
N THR A 162 8.42 9.30 12.63
CA THR A 162 9.71 9.86 13.05
C THR A 162 9.53 10.94 14.13
N VAL A 163 8.54 11.84 13.98
CA VAL A 163 8.24 12.85 15.00
C VAL A 163 7.83 12.21 16.32
N LEU A 164 6.99 11.17 16.28
CA LEU A 164 6.60 10.42 17.48
C LEU A 164 7.77 9.69 18.13
N GLU A 165 8.72 9.21 17.32
CA GLU A 165 9.95 8.60 17.80
C GLU A 165 10.88 9.61 18.48
N MET A 166 11.11 10.79 17.87
CA MET A 166 11.87 11.89 18.47
C MET A 166 11.26 12.33 19.80
N LYS A 167 9.93 12.51 19.82
CA LYS A 167 9.18 12.81 21.04
C LYS A 167 9.38 11.73 22.12
N ARG A 168 9.43 10.44 21.74
CA ARG A 168 9.67 9.33 22.66
C ARG A 168 11.10 9.35 23.21
N GLN A 169 12.07 9.75 22.38
CA GLN A 169 13.47 9.92 22.77
C GLN A 169 13.69 11.16 23.65
N GLY A 170 12.74 12.10 23.67
CA GLY A 170 12.83 13.34 24.44
C GLY A 170 13.50 14.49 23.68
N ILE A 171 13.53 14.41 22.34
CA ILE A 171 13.96 15.48 21.42
C ILE A 171 12.74 16.26 20.93
#